data_AF-A0A6P2FA51-F1
#
_entry.id   AF-A0A6P2FA51-F1
#
_cell.length_a   1.000
_cell.length_b   1.000
_cell.length_c   1.000
_cell.angle_alpha   90.00
_cell.angle_beta   90.00
_cell.angle_gamma   90.00
#
_symmetry.space_group_name_H-M   'P 1'
#
loop_
_entity.id
_entity.type
_entity.pdbx_description
1 polymer ?
#
loop_
_entity_poly.entity_id
_entity_poly.type
_entity_poly.pdbx_seq_one_letter_code
_entity_poly.pdbx_strand_id
1 'polypeptide(L)'
;MVTAAFSAAGRRRRAPVPRTRSVARVLLAALAGLSLAGGVAGGLWRLGIAVPDPLSFGRAGQVLLVHAALMICGFLGTVIGIERAVAVKHPAAFLAPLASGAGALCLAFGQHAAGAWLGVAAALLFLAVNAAVVRRQRAAHTLLLLAAAGAWVAGSLLFAVGHDGDAVFPWWFAFLIMTIAAERLEMTRLMRRRPAANLTLHAVLALLLAGAAWSGAAPRAGGLVYGAALVLLAAWLVRFDIARRTVFTHGLSRYMAVCLLWGYAWLGVAGAAWIAMALGAPTRDAALHALGLGFVFSMMMGHAPVVLPAIARVKLQFGAFFYLPLAALHLSLVTRLGLGFFSDTLRGAGAALNAATIGFFAATVAGAAVAWRLQHGAAGAGKSR
;
A
#
# COMPACT_ATOMS: atom_id res chain seq x y z
N MET A 1 11.77 -45.66 52.11
CA MET A 1 12.74 -44.66 51.59
C MET A 1 12.11 -43.91 50.40
N VAL A 2 11.80 -42.63 50.60
CA VAL A 2 11.74 -41.51 49.64
C VAL A 2 10.82 -41.57 48.41
N THR A 3 9.61 -41.07 48.60
CA THR A 3 8.91 -39.95 47.90
C THR A 3 9.27 -39.50 46.47
N ALA A 4 8.18 -39.17 45.75
CA ALA A 4 8.05 -38.46 44.49
C ALA A 4 8.88 -37.16 44.34
N ALA A 5 9.30 -36.88 43.10
CA ALA A 5 9.71 -35.55 42.64
C ALA A 5 9.06 -35.21 41.29
N PHE A 6 8.03 -34.38 41.37
CA PHE A 6 7.52 -33.54 40.29
C PHE A 6 8.68 -32.75 39.65
N SER A 7 8.81 -32.78 38.33
CA SER A 7 9.49 -31.71 37.59
C SER A 7 8.43 -30.88 36.87
N ALA A 8 8.08 -29.78 37.52
CA ALA A 8 7.22 -28.74 37.00
C ALA A 8 7.93 -28.03 35.83
N ALA A 9 7.65 -28.46 34.60
CA ALA A 9 7.96 -27.67 33.42
C ALA A 9 7.13 -26.38 33.47
N GLY A 10 7.76 -25.30 33.92
CA GLY A 10 7.17 -23.99 34.12
C GLY A 10 6.38 -23.51 32.91
N ARG A 11 5.06 -23.42 33.07
CA ARG A 11 4.19 -22.66 32.16
C ARG A 11 4.70 -21.22 32.15
N ARG A 12 5.39 -20.81 31.08
CA ARG A 12 5.68 -19.38 30.82
C ARG A 12 4.34 -18.65 30.69
N ARG A 13 3.87 -18.07 31.80
CA ARG A 13 2.74 -17.14 31.81
C ARG A 13 3.06 -16.04 30.79
N ARG A 14 2.21 -15.87 29.76
CA ARG A 14 2.31 -14.74 28.84
C ARG A 14 2.14 -13.47 29.69
N ALA A 15 3.21 -12.71 29.87
CA ALA A 15 3.12 -11.42 30.55
C ALA A 15 2.05 -10.55 29.86
N PRO A 16 1.16 -9.89 30.62
CA PRO A 16 0.14 -9.03 30.05
C PRO A 16 0.80 -7.93 29.21
N VAL A 17 0.27 -7.70 28.00
CA VAL A 17 0.75 -6.61 27.15
C VAL A 17 0.41 -5.29 27.86
N PRO A 18 1.38 -4.37 28.06
CA PRO A 18 1.12 -3.09 28.70
C PRO A 18 -0.03 -2.33 28.00
N ARG A 19 -1.00 -1.84 28.77
CA ARG A 19 -2.21 -1.12 28.27
C ARG A 19 -1.88 -0.02 27.26
N THR A 20 -0.78 0.72 27.47
CA THR A 20 -0.31 1.80 26.59
C THR A 20 0.05 1.33 25.17
N ARG A 21 0.60 0.13 25.02
CA ARG A 21 0.94 -0.46 23.71
C ARG A 21 -0.31 -0.87 22.93
N SER A 22 -1.40 -1.19 23.63
CA SER A 22 -2.68 -1.52 23.01
C SER A 22 -3.36 -0.27 22.46
N VAL A 23 -3.36 0.83 23.22
CA VAL A 23 -3.94 2.12 22.79
C VAL A 23 -3.24 2.67 21.55
N ALA A 24 -1.91 2.69 21.52
CA ALA A 24 -1.15 3.19 20.36
C ALA A 24 -1.44 2.40 19.07
N ARG A 25 -1.63 1.08 19.15
CA ARG A 25 -2.00 0.25 17.99
C ARG A 25 -3.39 0.55 17.49
N VAL A 26 -4.36 0.71 18.40
CA VAL A 26 -5.74 1.06 18.05
C VAL A 26 -5.77 2.44 17.39
N LEU A 27 -5.04 3.41 17.94
CA LEU A 27 -4.94 4.75 17.35
C LEU A 27 -4.38 4.70 15.93
N LEU A 28 -3.24 4.05 15.70
CA LEU A 28 -2.62 3.96 14.38
C LEU A 28 -3.51 3.22 13.37
N ALA A 29 -4.19 2.15 13.80
CA ALA A 29 -5.17 1.45 12.98
C ALA A 29 -6.37 2.34 12.64
N ALA A 30 -6.86 3.13 13.59
CA ALA A 30 -7.94 4.09 13.38
C ALA A 30 -7.51 5.19 12.40
N LEU A 31 -6.29 5.73 12.52
CA LEU A 31 -5.77 6.73 11.58
C LEU A 31 -5.68 6.18 10.15
N ALA A 32 -5.16 4.96 9.98
CA ALA A 32 -5.11 4.31 8.68
C ALA A 32 -6.53 4.05 8.13
N GLY A 33 -7.45 3.54 8.96
CA GLY A 33 -8.83 3.27 8.58
C GLY A 33 -9.63 4.52 8.20
N LEU A 34 -9.47 5.61 8.95
CA LEU A 34 -10.08 6.90 8.66
C LEU A 34 -9.52 7.52 7.38
N SER A 35 -8.19 7.41 7.16
CA SER A 35 -7.57 7.86 5.92
C SER A 35 -8.08 7.08 4.70
N LEU A 36 -8.23 5.76 4.83
CA LEU A 36 -8.81 4.91 3.79
C LEU A 36 -10.27 5.28 3.51
N ALA A 37 -11.09 5.40 4.56
CA ALA A 37 -12.50 5.76 4.42
C ALA A 37 -12.68 7.15 3.78
N GLY A 38 -11.92 8.15 4.23
CA GLY A 38 -11.93 9.49 3.66
C GLY A 38 -11.43 9.53 2.21
N GLY A 39 -10.37 8.77 1.88
CA GLY A 39 -9.85 8.67 0.53
C GLY A 39 -10.84 7.98 -0.43
N VAL A 40 -11.52 6.93 0.00
CA VAL A 40 -12.58 6.25 -0.76
C VAL A 40 -13.79 7.18 -0.96
N ALA A 41 -14.26 7.83 0.10
CA ALA A 41 -15.34 8.79 0.03
C ALA A 41 -15.02 9.94 -0.94
N GLY A 42 -13.84 10.55 -0.79
CA GLY A 42 -13.38 11.62 -1.69
C GLY A 42 -13.26 11.17 -3.15
N GLY A 43 -12.87 9.91 -3.40
CA GLY A 43 -12.83 9.34 -4.75
C GLY A 43 -14.23 9.16 -5.36
N LEU A 44 -15.21 8.69 -4.58
CA LEU A 44 -16.60 8.55 -5.04
C LEU A 44 -17.26 9.92 -5.27
N TRP A 45 -17.01 10.88 -4.38
CA TRP A 45 -17.56 12.24 -4.51
C TRP A 45 -17.02 12.96 -5.74
N ARG A 46 -15.78 12.66 -6.17
CA ARG A 46 -15.22 13.17 -7.44
C ARG A 46 -15.99 12.72 -8.68
N LEU A 47 -16.75 11.63 -8.56
CA LEU A 47 -17.60 11.10 -9.63
C LEU A 47 -19.08 11.47 -9.43
N GLY A 48 -19.40 12.36 -8.48
CA GLY A 48 -20.79 12.73 -8.18
C GLY A 48 -21.59 11.63 -7.45
N ILE A 49 -20.93 10.60 -6.94
CA ILE A 49 -21.60 9.47 -6.27
C ILE A 49 -21.65 9.71 -4.77
N ALA A 50 -22.84 9.60 -4.17
CA ALA A 50 -23.05 9.72 -2.72
C ALA A 50 -22.48 11.02 -2.12
N VAL A 51 -22.59 12.12 -2.89
CA VAL A 51 -22.15 13.46 -2.48
C VAL A 51 -23.01 13.93 -1.31
N PRO A 52 -22.42 14.33 -0.17
CA PRO A 52 -23.18 14.86 0.97
C PRO A 52 -23.92 16.14 0.58
N ASP A 53 -25.02 16.42 1.29
CA ASP A 53 -25.82 17.65 1.11
C ASP A 53 -24.91 18.90 1.16
N PRO A 54 -25.09 19.88 0.24
CA PRO A 54 -24.39 21.17 0.24
C PRO A 54 -24.21 21.83 1.61
N LEU A 55 -25.18 21.69 2.53
CA LEU A 55 -25.09 22.25 3.89
C LEU A 55 -24.05 21.56 4.78
N SER A 56 -23.74 20.29 4.50
CA SER A 56 -22.67 19.52 5.15
C SER A 56 -21.31 19.64 4.44
N PHE A 57 -21.30 20.26 3.26
CA PHE A 57 -20.16 20.31 2.34
C PHE A 57 -19.02 21.21 2.82
N GLY A 58 -19.31 22.24 3.62
CA GLY A 58 -18.33 23.26 4.02
C GLY A 58 -17.10 22.74 4.78
N ARG A 59 -17.23 21.65 5.56
CA ARG A 59 -16.09 20.99 6.23
C ARG A 59 -15.73 19.63 5.64
N ALA A 60 -16.71 18.85 5.19
CA ALA A 60 -16.47 17.50 4.69
C ALA A 60 -15.93 17.48 3.24
N GLY A 61 -16.28 18.46 2.39
CA GLY A 61 -15.92 18.48 0.97
C GLY A 61 -14.42 18.50 0.67
N GLN A 62 -13.58 18.79 1.67
CA GLN A 62 -12.12 18.84 1.54
C GLN A 62 -11.54 17.50 1.10
N VAL A 63 -12.13 16.37 1.52
CA VAL A 63 -11.67 15.03 1.14
C VAL A 63 -11.73 14.79 -0.37
N LEU A 64 -12.57 15.52 -1.11
CA LEU A 64 -12.59 15.54 -2.57
C LEU A 64 -11.21 15.97 -3.09
N LEU A 65 -10.71 17.11 -2.62
CA LEU A 65 -9.47 17.73 -3.08
C LEU A 65 -8.26 16.89 -2.70
N VAL A 66 -8.26 16.34 -1.49
CA VAL A 66 -7.09 15.63 -0.92
C VAL A 66 -7.16 14.10 -1.05
N HIS A 67 -8.12 13.54 -1.79
CA HIS A 67 -8.32 12.08 -1.95
C HIS A 67 -6.99 11.31 -2.16
N ALA A 68 -6.14 11.76 -3.09
CA ALA A 68 -4.89 11.07 -3.40
C ALA A 68 -3.91 11.10 -2.21
N ALA A 69 -3.85 12.24 -1.50
CA ALA A 69 -3.04 12.37 -0.29
C ALA A 69 -3.56 11.48 0.85
N LEU A 70 -4.88 11.35 1.01
CA LEU A 70 -5.48 10.45 1.99
C LEU A 70 -5.19 8.98 1.67
N MET A 71 -5.26 8.58 0.40
CA MET A 71 -4.98 7.20 -0.02
C MET A 71 -3.49 6.85 0.07
N ILE A 72 -2.61 7.72 -0.43
CA ILE A 72 -1.17 7.42 -0.54
C ILE A 72 -0.43 7.79 0.74
N CYS A 73 -0.46 9.06 1.16
CA CYS A 73 0.26 9.50 2.36
C CYS A 73 -0.48 9.06 3.63
N GLY A 74 -1.80 9.23 3.68
CA GLY A 74 -2.60 8.89 4.87
C GLY A 74 -2.69 7.41 5.15
N PHE A 75 -3.23 6.64 4.21
CA PHE A 75 -3.46 5.21 4.38
C PHE A 75 -2.19 4.39 4.15
N LEU A 76 -1.66 4.36 2.91
CA LEU A 76 -0.51 3.51 2.57
C LEU A 76 0.75 3.93 3.33
N GLY A 77 1.04 5.23 3.44
CA GLY A 77 2.16 5.77 4.21
C GLY A 77 2.11 5.38 5.69
N THR A 78 0.93 5.42 6.31
CA THR A 78 0.74 4.95 7.70
C THR A 78 0.95 3.43 7.80
N VAL A 79 0.35 2.62 6.94
CA VAL A 79 0.47 1.15 7.00
C VAL A 79 1.92 0.69 6.79
N ILE A 80 2.58 1.21 5.75
CA ILE A 80 3.99 0.92 5.46
C ILE A 80 4.88 1.42 6.61
N GLY A 81 4.59 2.61 7.14
CA GLY A 81 5.29 3.17 8.30
C GLY A 81 5.18 2.29 9.55
N ILE A 82 3.98 1.75 9.84
CA ILE A 82 3.77 0.81 10.95
C ILE A 82 4.61 -0.45 10.75
N GLU A 83 4.60 -1.02 9.54
CA GLU A 83 5.36 -2.22 9.23
C GLU A 83 6.85 -2.02 9.51
N ARG A 84 7.42 -0.92 9.00
CA ARG A 84 8.84 -0.59 9.20
C ARG A 84 9.15 -0.29 10.67
N ALA A 85 8.26 0.40 11.38
CA ALA A 85 8.42 0.65 12.81
C ALA A 85 8.45 -0.65 13.64
N VAL A 86 7.59 -1.61 13.30
CA VAL A 86 7.58 -2.95 13.92
C VAL A 86 8.85 -3.72 13.60
N ALA A 87 9.36 -3.64 12.36
CA ALA A 87 10.58 -4.33 11.94
C ALA A 87 11.84 -3.80 12.68
N VAL A 88 11.97 -2.49 12.86
CA VAL A 88 13.13 -1.85 13.52
C VAL A 88 13.11 -2.02 15.04
N LYS A 89 11.93 -2.27 15.63
CA LYS A 89 11.70 -2.46 17.08
C LYS A 89 12.14 -1.26 17.93
N HIS A 90 12.03 -0.04 17.41
CA HIS A 90 12.35 1.20 18.13
C HIS A 90 11.10 2.07 18.29
N PRO A 91 10.77 2.56 19.50
CA PRO A 91 9.53 3.30 19.73
C PRO A 91 9.43 4.59 18.90
N ALA A 92 10.54 5.32 18.72
CA ALA A 92 10.54 6.54 17.91
C ALA A 92 10.21 6.29 16.42
N ALA A 93 10.36 5.05 15.92
CA ALA A 93 10.00 4.73 14.53
C ALA A 93 8.48 4.85 14.29
N PHE A 94 7.65 4.79 15.35
CA PHE A 94 6.20 5.02 15.26
C PHE A 94 5.82 6.49 15.08
N LEU A 95 6.75 7.45 15.24
CA LEU A 95 6.48 8.85 14.95
C LEU A 95 6.17 9.07 13.46
N ALA A 96 6.80 8.32 12.55
CA ALA A 96 6.53 8.40 11.12
C ALA A 96 5.07 8.06 10.76
N PRO A 97 4.52 6.87 11.07
CA PRO A 97 3.12 6.56 10.78
C PRO A 97 2.13 7.41 11.59
N LEU A 98 2.51 7.88 12.80
CA LEU A 98 1.68 8.80 13.56
C LEU A 98 1.53 10.15 12.85
N ALA A 99 2.64 10.75 12.40
CA ALA A 99 2.63 11.99 11.64
C ALA A 99 1.88 11.83 10.30
N SER A 100 2.05 10.68 9.64
CA SER A 100 1.38 10.34 8.37
C SER A 100 -0.15 10.34 8.54
N GLY A 101 -0.64 9.63 9.54
CA GLY A 101 -2.07 9.52 9.83
C GLY A 101 -2.67 10.82 10.39
N ALA A 102 -1.95 11.52 11.27
CA ALA A 102 -2.37 12.82 11.80
C ALA A 102 -2.44 13.88 10.70
N GLY A 103 -1.46 13.91 9.79
CA GLY A 103 -1.46 14.80 8.64
C GLY A 103 -2.67 14.56 7.74
N ALA A 104 -3.01 13.30 7.47
CA ALA A 104 -4.21 12.95 6.71
C ALA A 104 -5.51 13.40 7.40
N LEU A 105 -5.62 13.29 8.73
CA LEU A 105 -6.75 13.86 9.46
C LEU A 105 -6.82 15.38 9.31
N CYS A 106 -5.70 16.09 9.46
CA CYS A 106 -5.65 17.54 9.23
C CYS A 106 -6.18 17.88 7.83
N LEU A 107 -5.72 17.18 6.78
CA LEU A 107 -6.21 17.37 5.41
C LEU A 107 -7.73 17.10 5.29
N ALA A 108 -8.22 16.03 5.91
CA ALA A 108 -9.64 15.68 5.87
C ALA A 108 -10.54 16.74 6.53
N PHE A 109 -10.03 17.45 7.54
CA PHE A 109 -10.72 18.57 8.21
C PHE A 109 -10.40 19.95 7.63
N GLY A 110 -9.74 20.02 6.46
CA GLY A 110 -9.45 21.27 5.76
C GLY A 110 -8.24 22.05 6.27
N GLN A 111 -7.46 21.49 7.20
CA GLN A 111 -6.21 22.07 7.68
C GLN A 111 -5.06 21.73 6.72
N HIS A 112 -5.11 22.28 5.50
CA HIS A 112 -4.22 21.92 4.38
C HIS A 112 -2.74 22.08 4.71
N ALA A 113 -2.33 23.26 5.19
CA ALA A 113 -0.93 23.53 5.50
C ALA A 113 -0.38 22.59 6.59
N ALA A 114 -1.11 22.45 7.70
CA ALA A 114 -0.72 21.55 8.79
C ALA A 114 -0.63 20.10 8.31
N GLY A 115 -1.62 19.64 7.53
CA GLY A 115 -1.65 18.29 6.98
C GLY A 115 -0.51 17.99 6.01
N ALA A 116 -0.20 18.93 5.12
CA ALA A 116 0.88 18.77 4.15
C ALA A 116 2.27 18.76 4.82
N TRP A 117 2.53 19.68 5.77
CA TRP A 117 3.80 19.71 6.50
C TRP A 117 3.95 18.53 7.48
N LEU A 118 2.87 18.02 8.06
CA LEU A 118 2.89 16.74 8.79
C LEU A 118 3.23 15.57 7.85
N GLY A 119 2.75 15.59 6.60
CA GLY A 119 3.16 14.63 5.57
C GLY A 119 4.66 14.69 5.25
N VAL A 120 5.24 15.89 5.16
CA VAL A 120 6.70 16.09 5.02
C VAL A 120 7.44 15.51 6.23
N ALA A 121 7.00 15.84 7.45
CA ALA A 121 7.59 15.31 8.67
C ALA A 121 7.52 13.78 8.72
N ALA A 122 6.39 13.19 8.32
CA ALA A 122 6.22 11.74 8.23
C ALA A 122 7.22 11.10 7.26
N ALA A 123 7.38 11.69 6.06
CA ALA A 123 8.31 11.20 5.05
C ALA A 123 9.78 11.32 5.50
N LEU A 124 10.17 12.42 6.17
CA LEU A 124 11.51 12.62 6.72
C LEU A 124 11.81 11.62 7.86
N LEU A 125 10.85 11.41 8.77
CA LEU A 125 10.98 10.41 9.83
C LEU A 125 11.10 9.00 9.23
N PHE A 126 10.30 8.69 8.21
CA PHE A 126 10.37 7.41 7.49
C PHE A 126 11.72 7.23 6.78
N LEU A 127 12.26 8.29 6.17
CA LEU A 127 13.61 8.29 5.59
C LEU A 127 14.68 8.02 6.66
N ALA A 128 14.59 8.66 7.83
CA ALA A 128 15.51 8.42 8.94
C ALA A 128 15.44 6.98 9.46
N VAL A 129 14.24 6.41 9.55
CA VAL A 129 14.04 4.98 9.92
C VAL A 129 14.72 4.07 8.89
N ASN A 130 14.54 4.31 7.59
CA ASN A 130 15.19 3.50 6.55
C ASN A 130 16.70 3.71 6.50
N ALA A 131 17.21 4.91 6.79
CA ALA A 131 18.64 5.17 6.92
C ALA A 131 19.24 4.37 8.08
N ALA A 132 18.54 4.29 9.22
CA ALA A 132 18.94 3.45 10.34
C ALA A 132 18.95 1.95 9.98
N VAL A 133 17.97 1.49 9.18
CA VAL A 133 17.95 0.10 8.65
C VAL A 133 19.17 -0.16 7.77
N VAL A 134 19.47 0.73 6.83
CA VAL A 134 20.66 0.62 5.96
C VAL A 134 21.95 0.59 6.78
N ARG A 135 22.05 1.42 7.82
CA ARG A 135 23.22 1.42 8.72
C ARG A 135 23.37 0.09 9.49
N ARG A 136 22.27 -0.56 9.86
CA ARG A 136 22.29 -1.87 10.52
C ARG A 136 22.61 -3.01 9.56
N GLN A 137 22.06 -2.95 8.34
CA GLN A 137 22.25 -3.97 7.31
C GLN A 137 22.19 -3.36 5.91
N ARG A 138 23.36 -3.14 5.33
CA ARG A 138 23.48 -2.68 3.93
C ARG A 138 23.19 -3.84 2.99
N ALA A 139 22.10 -3.73 2.23
CA ALA A 139 21.69 -4.67 1.21
C ALA A 139 20.94 -3.93 0.08
N ALA A 140 20.83 -4.53 -1.10
CA ALA A 140 20.17 -3.89 -2.24
C ALA A 140 18.72 -3.47 -1.93
N HIS A 141 17.95 -4.31 -1.23
CA HIS A 141 16.57 -3.99 -0.84
C HIS A 141 16.49 -2.86 0.19
N THR A 142 17.43 -2.77 1.14
CA THR A 142 17.42 -1.69 2.15
C THR A 142 17.81 -0.35 1.52
N LEU A 143 18.75 -0.33 0.58
CA LEU A 143 19.09 0.86 -0.21
C LEU A 143 17.93 1.31 -1.09
N LEU A 144 17.22 0.37 -1.71
CA LEU A 144 16.05 0.70 -2.52
C LEU A 144 14.90 1.26 -1.66
N LEU A 145 14.66 0.72 -0.46
CA LEU A 145 13.70 1.31 0.49
C LEU A 145 14.10 2.73 0.92
N LEU A 146 15.39 3.00 1.08
CA LEU A 146 15.88 4.35 1.38
C LEU A 146 15.60 5.31 0.22
N ALA A 147 15.84 4.88 -1.03
CA ALA A 147 15.50 5.67 -2.21
C ALA A 147 13.98 5.90 -2.34
N ALA A 148 13.17 4.88 -2.02
CA ALA A 148 11.71 4.99 -1.95
C ALA A 148 11.26 6.06 -0.94
N ALA A 149 11.86 6.07 0.25
CA ALA A 149 11.59 7.09 1.25
C ALA A 149 11.99 8.50 0.76
N GLY A 150 13.10 8.62 0.03
CA GLY A 150 13.51 9.87 -0.61
C GLY A 150 12.49 10.39 -1.63
N ALA A 151 11.92 9.49 -2.45
CA ALA A 151 10.84 9.83 -3.36
C ALA A 151 9.58 10.31 -2.62
N TRP A 152 9.26 9.72 -1.47
CA TRP A 152 8.14 10.19 -0.66
C TRP A 152 8.38 11.59 -0.09
N VAL A 153 9.62 11.89 0.35
CA VAL A 153 10.01 13.24 0.80
C VAL A 153 9.84 14.26 -0.33
N ALA A 154 10.34 13.95 -1.53
CA ALA A 154 10.22 14.84 -2.69
C ALA A 154 8.74 15.15 -3.02
N GLY A 155 7.89 14.12 -3.14
CA GLY A 155 6.46 14.31 -3.42
C GLY A 155 5.73 15.06 -2.31
N SER A 156 6.04 14.78 -1.04
CA SER A 156 5.41 15.48 0.10
C SER A 156 5.85 16.94 0.20
N LEU A 157 7.11 17.27 -0.11
CA LEU A 157 7.58 18.66 -0.17
C LEU A 157 6.89 19.43 -1.30
N LEU A 158 6.84 18.86 -2.50
CA LEU A 158 6.14 19.46 -3.65
C LEU A 158 4.67 19.74 -3.31
N PHE A 159 4.00 18.80 -2.66
CA PHE A 159 2.63 18.97 -2.20
C PHE A 159 2.49 20.08 -1.14
N ALA A 160 3.41 20.15 -0.17
CA ALA A 160 3.37 21.16 0.89
C ALA A 160 3.62 22.59 0.41
N VAL A 161 4.41 22.76 -0.66
CA VAL A 161 4.64 24.09 -1.28
C VAL A 161 3.61 24.44 -2.36
N GLY A 162 2.60 23.57 -2.59
CA GLY A 162 1.46 23.87 -3.45
C GLY A 162 1.62 23.51 -4.93
N HIS A 163 2.57 22.65 -5.29
CA HIS A 163 2.62 22.10 -6.67
C HIS A 163 1.42 21.20 -6.96
N ASP A 164 1.09 21.09 -8.25
CA ASP A 164 -0.04 20.30 -8.74
C ASP A 164 0.21 18.78 -8.68
N GLY A 165 -0.85 18.03 -9.02
CA GLY A 165 -0.81 16.58 -9.04
C GLY A 165 0.15 15.98 -10.08
N ASP A 166 0.47 16.71 -11.15
CA ASP A 166 1.31 16.19 -12.23
C ASP A 166 2.77 16.14 -11.77
N ALA A 167 3.22 17.10 -10.96
CA ALA A 167 4.51 17.04 -10.27
C ALA A 167 4.50 16.05 -9.09
N VAL A 168 3.42 16.01 -8.30
CA VAL A 168 3.39 15.29 -7.01
C VAL A 168 3.17 13.78 -7.16
N PHE A 169 2.21 13.35 -7.98
CA PHE A 169 1.78 11.94 -8.02
C PHE A 169 2.86 10.98 -8.51
N PRO A 170 3.70 11.31 -9.51
CA PRO A 170 4.81 10.44 -9.91
C PRO A 170 5.75 10.07 -8.76
N TRP A 171 6.06 11.03 -7.86
CA TRP A 171 6.91 10.81 -6.70
C TRP A 171 6.26 9.93 -5.64
N TRP A 172 4.99 10.19 -5.32
CA TRP A 172 4.21 9.37 -4.39
C TRP A 172 4.04 7.93 -4.88
N PHE A 173 3.77 7.73 -6.17
CA PHE A 173 3.74 6.39 -6.73
C PHE A 173 5.12 5.75 -6.84
N ALA A 174 6.17 6.50 -7.13
CA ALA A 174 7.54 5.98 -7.14
C ALA A 174 7.93 5.44 -5.75
N PHE A 175 7.55 6.12 -4.67
CA PHE A 175 7.67 5.59 -3.30
C PHE A 175 7.01 4.22 -3.16
N LEU A 176 5.74 4.07 -3.56
CA LEU A 176 5.01 2.80 -3.44
C LEU A 176 5.63 1.69 -4.31
N ILE A 177 5.93 2.00 -5.57
CA ILE A 177 6.52 1.06 -6.54
C ILE A 177 7.89 0.56 -6.05
N MET A 178 8.77 1.47 -5.61
CA MET A 178 10.09 1.11 -5.11
C MET A 178 10.01 0.34 -3.78
N THR A 179 9.05 0.66 -2.91
CA THR A 179 8.80 -0.11 -1.68
C THR A 179 8.41 -1.54 -2.02
N ILE A 180 7.43 -1.73 -2.91
CA ILE A 180 7.01 -3.05 -3.40
C ILE A 180 8.20 -3.79 -4.03
N ALA A 181 8.95 -3.13 -4.92
CA ALA A 181 10.11 -3.73 -5.56
C ALA A 181 11.16 -4.17 -4.52
N ALA A 182 11.44 -3.36 -3.50
CA ALA A 182 12.37 -3.71 -2.45
C ALA A 182 11.92 -4.90 -1.60
N GLU A 183 10.63 -4.97 -1.24
CA GLU A 183 10.07 -6.14 -0.54
C GLU A 183 10.20 -7.41 -1.39
N ARG A 184 9.99 -7.32 -2.71
CA ARG A 184 10.25 -8.44 -3.64
C ARG A 184 11.72 -8.85 -3.66
N LEU A 185 12.64 -7.88 -3.67
CA LEU A 185 14.09 -8.15 -3.57
C LEU A 185 14.42 -8.87 -2.26
N GLU A 186 13.81 -8.46 -1.15
CA GLU A 186 14.03 -9.07 0.16
C GLU A 186 13.58 -10.54 0.21
N MET A 187 12.39 -10.85 -0.32
CA MET A 187 11.83 -12.21 -0.32
C MET A 187 12.58 -13.18 -1.23
N THR A 188 13.16 -12.67 -2.31
CA THR A 188 13.88 -13.49 -3.29
C THR A 188 15.40 -13.43 -3.13
N ARG A 189 15.89 -12.91 -1.98
CA ARG A 189 17.33 -12.73 -1.71
C ARG A 189 18.14 -14.03 -1.75
N LEU A 190 17.51 -15.16 -1.42
CA LEU A 190 18.14 -16.48 -1.42
C LEU A 190 18.15 -17.13 -2.80
N MET A 191 17.52 -16.49 -3.79
CA MET A 191 17.47 -17.00 -5.15
C MET A 191 18.65 -16.48 -5.97
N ARG A 192 19.26 -17.37 -6.76
CA ARG A 192 20.30 -16.98 -7.72
C ARG A 192 19.68 -16.13 -8.85
N ARG A 193 20.04 -14.85 -8.89
CA ARG A 193 19.61 -13.91 -9.94
C ARG A 193 20.71 -13.77 -10.98
N ARG A 194 20.32 -13.63 -12.25
CA ARG A 194 21.26 -13.28 -13.32
C ARG A 194 21.76 -11.85 -13.10
N PRO A 195 23.06 -11.55 -13.22
CA PRO A 195 23.60 -10.20 -13.02
C PRO A 195 22.89 -9.12 -13.87
N ALA A 196 22.57 -9.44 -15.12
CA ALA A 196 21.82 -8.57 -16.03
C ALA A 196 20.43 -8.18 -15.52
N ALA A 197 19.75 -9.06 -14.75
CA ALA A 197 18.44 -8.75 -14.18
C ALA A 197 18.53 -7.63 -13.14
N ASN A 198 19.59 -7.62 -12.31
CA ASN A 198 19.80 -6.56 -11.35
C ASN A 198 20.10 -5.23 -12.04
N LEU A 199 21.03 -5.21 -13.01
CA LEU A 199 21.40 -3.97 -13.71
C LEU A 199 20.18 -3.33 -14.40
N THR A 200 19.42 -4.14 -15.15
CA THR A 200 18.20 -3.67 -15.84
C THR A 200 17.13 -3.15 -14.87
N LEU A 201 16.95 -3.77 -13.71
CA LEU A 201 16.03 -3.26 -12.69
C LEU A 201 16.45 -1.87 -12.19
N HIS A 202 17.74 -1.69 -11.85
CA HIS A 202 18.24 -0.38 -11.40
C HIS A 202 18.09 0.69 -12.50
N ALA A 203 18.35 0.34 -13.77
CA ALA A 203 18.15 1.25 -14.89
C ALA A 203 16.68 1.68 -15.04
N VAL A 204 15.74 0.74 -14.94
CA VAL A 204 14.30 1.04 -15.01
C VAL A 204 13.84 1.89 -13.82
N LEU A 205 14.33 1.62 -12.61
CA LEU A 205 13.99 2.42 -11.42
C LEU A 205 14.62 3.82 -11.46
N ALA A 206 15.82 3.95 -12.02
CA ALA A 206 16.42 5.26 -12.28
C ALA A 206 15.61 6.05 -13.33
N LEU A 207 15.13 5.38 -14.38
CA LEU A 207 14.25 5.98 -15.38
C LEU A 207 12.91 6.44 -14.76
N LEU A 208 12.35 5.64 -13.84
CA LEU A 208 11.14 6.00 -13.09
C LEU A 208 11.35 7.29 -12.28
N LEU A 209 12.47 7.39 -11.56
CA LEU A 209 12.82 8.58 -10.78
C LEU A 209 13.09 9.80 -11.67
N ALA A 210 13.77 9.61 -12.81
CA ALA A 210 14.00 10.68 -13.77
C ALA A 210 12.68 11.20 -14.36
N GLY A 211 11.74 10.30 -14.71
CA GLY A 211 10.41 10.66 -15.15
C GLY A 211 9.64 11.45 -14.10
N ALA A 212 9.70 11.02 -12.83
CA ALA A 212 9.07 11.73 -11.72
C ALA A 212 9.66 13.14 -11.52
N ALA A 213 11.00 13.27 -11.54
CA ALA A 213 11.67 14.54 -11.41
C ALA A 213 11.32 15.53 -12.52
N TRP A 214 11.17 15.04 -13.76
CA TRP A 214 10.87 15.89 -14.90
C TRP A 214 9.38 16.22 -15.03
N SER A 215 8.50 15.50 -14.35
CA SER A 215 7.04 15.65 -14.51
C SER A 215 6.51 17.04 -14.12
N GLY A 216 7.18 17.75 -13.21
CA GLY A 216 6.81 19.13 -12.89
C GLY A 216 7.35 20.16 -13.89
N ALA A 217 8.59 19.98 -14.37
CA ALA A 217 9.25 20.96 -15.23
C ALA A 217 8.88 20.84 -16.72
N ALA A 218 8.68 19.62 -17.21
CA ALA A 218 8.12 19.39 -18.54
C ALA A 218 7.16 18.20 -18.50
N PRO A 219 5.87 18.43 -18.22
CA PRO A 219 4.87 17.38 -17.99
C PRO A 219 4.79 16.33 -19.11
N ARG A 220 4.92 16.75 -20.37
CA ARG A 220 4.93 15.83 -21.52
C ARG A 220 6.15 14.90 -21.50
N ALA A 221 7.36 15.43 -21.35
CA ALA A 221 8.56 14.62 -21.33
C ALA A 221 8.61 13.72 -20.07
N GLY A 222 8.31 14.28 -18.90
CA GLY A 222 8.25 13.55 -17.64
C GLY A 222 7.21 12.43 -17.68
N GLY A 223 6.01 12.69 -18.19
CA GLY A 223 4.96 11.69 -18.33
C GLY A 223 5.30 10.55 -19.30
N LEU A 224 5.96 10.86 -20.43
CA LEU A 224 6.45 9.84 -21.37
C LEU A 224 7.52 8.95 -20.72
N VAL A 225 8.52 9.56 -20.07
CA VAL A 225 9.60 8.84 -19.40
C VAL A 225 9.07 7.98 -18.25
N TYR A 226 8.18 8.55 -17.42
CA TYR A 226 7.56 7.86 -16.30
C TYR A 226 6.71 6.68 -16.78
N GLY A 227 5.83 6.90 -17.76
CA GLY A 227 5.00 5.85 -18.34
C GLY A 227 5.81 4.74 -19.01
N ALA A 228 6.88 5.09 -19.73
CA ALA A 228 7.80 4.11 -20.30
C ALA A 228 8.49 3.27 -19.21
N ALA A 229 8.93 3.90 -18.10
CA ALA A 229 9.49 3.19 -16.97
C ALA A 229 8.49 2.20 -16.34
N LEU A 230 7.21 2.56 -16.22
CA LEU A 230 6.16 1.66 -15.73
C LEU A 230 5.95 0.45 -16.65
N VAL A 231 5.89 0.66 -17.97
CA VAL A 231 5.76 -0.44 -18.97
C VAL A 231 6.98 -1.35 -18.93
N LEU A 232 8.18 -0.79 -18.91
CA LEU A 232 9.42 -1.55 -18.83
C LEU A 232 9.52 -2.32 -17.50
N LEU A 233 9.06 -1.74 -16.40
CA LEU A 233 9.03 -2.42 -15.10
C LEU A 233 8.03 -3.58 -15.11
N ALA A 234 6.85 -3.41 -15.70
CA ALA A 234 5.88 -4.49 -15.88
C ALA A 234 6.47 -5.65 -16.69
N ALA A 235 7.10 -5.34 -17.84
CA ALA A 235 7.77 -6.33 -18.67
C ALA A 235 8.91 -7.03 -17.93
N TRP A 236 9.72 -6.29 -17.17
CA TRP A 236 10.79 -6.82 -16.36
C TRP A 236 10.25 -7.79 -15.29
N LEU A 237 9.19 -7.41 -14.58
CA LEU A 237 8.57 -8.23 -13.54
C LEU A 237 8.01 -9.53 -14.14
N VAL A 238 7.28 -9.47 -15.25
CA VAL A 238 6.78 -10.67 -15.94
C VAL A 238 7.92 -11.59 -16.38
N ARG A 239 9.05 -11.03 -16.82
CA ARG A 239 10.19 -11.79 -17.36
C ARG A 239 11.08 -12.44 -16.30
N PHE A 240 11.31 -11.74 -15.19
CA PHE A 240 12.35 -12.10 -14.21
C PHE A 240 11.81 -12.43 -12.82
N ASP A 241 10.60 -12.03 -12.47
CA ASP A 241 10.03 -12.33 -11.16
C ASP A 241 9.62 -13.83 -11.06
N ILE A 242 9.75 -14.40 -9.86
CA ILE A 242 9.38 -15.79 -9.56
C ILE A 242 7.85 -16.03 -9.62
N ALA A 243 7.02 -14.99 -9.59
CA ALA A 243 5.56 -15.07 -9.61
C ALA A 243 5.03 -16.03 -10.69
N ARG A 244 5.63 -15.99 -11.88
CA ARG A 244 5.31 -16.86 -13.03
C ARG A 244 5.51 -18.35 -12.77
N ARG A 245 6.34 -18.72 -11.78
CA ARG A 245 6.56 -20.11 -11.36
C ARG A 245 5.74 -20.43 -10.13
N THR A 246 5.68 -19.51 -9.16
CA THR A 246 4.92 -19.72 -7.92
C THR A 246 3.40 -19.79 -8.15
N VAL A 247 2.89 -19.26 -9.28
CA VAL A 247 1.48 -19.42 -9.67
C VAL A 247 1.06 -20.88 -9.85
N PHE A 248 2.00 -21.79 -10.10
CA PHE A 248 1.76 -23.23 -10.21
C PHE A 248 1.96 -23.98 -8.88
N THR A 249 2.24 -23.26 -7.79
CA THR A 249 2.29 -23.85 -6.43
C THR A 249 0.89 -23.90 -5.81
N HIS A 250 0.78 -24.26 -4.52
CA HIS A 250 -0.49 -24.35 -3.80
C HIS A 250 -0.53 -23.41 -2.59
N GLY A 251 -1.74 -23.15 -2.08
CA GLY A 251 -1.94 -22.34 -0.89
C GLY A 251 -1.61 -20.85 -1.06
N LEU A 252 -0.99 -20.26 -0.04
CA LEU A 252 -0.75 -18.82 0.04
C LEU A 252 0.21 -18.31 -1.04
N SER A 253 1.26 -19.08 -1.35
CA SER A 253 2.23 -18.72 -2.38
C SER A 253 1.59 -18.59 -3.76
N ARG A 254 0.62 -19.46 -4.09
CA ARG A 254 -0.18 -19.34 -5.32
C ARG A 254 -1.01 -18.08 -5.34
N TYR A 255 -1.74 -17.80 -4.25
CA TYR A 255 -2.59 -16.62 -4.15
C TYR A 255 -1.77 -15.33 -4.31
N MET A 256 -0.65 -15.22 -3.60
CA MET A 256 0.28 -14.11 -3.77
C MET A 256 0.71 -13.98 -5.24
N ALA A 257 1.13 -15.07 -5.87
CA ALA A 257 1.54 -15.06 -7.27
C ALA A 257 0.43 -14.55 -8.22
N VAL A 258 -0.83 -14.96 -8.01
CA VAL A 258 -1.97 -14.48 -8.80
C VAL A 258 -2.18 -12.98 -8.63
N CYS A 259 -2.21 -12.48 -7.38
CA CYS A 259 -2.32 -11.04 -7.11
C CYS A 259 -1.21 -10.24 -7.81
N LEU A 260 0.02 -10.77 -7.79
CA LEU A 260 1.17 -10.13 -8.39
C LEU A 260 1.12 -10.10 -9.91
N LEU A 261 0.78 -11.21 -10.56
CA LEU A 261 0.69 -11.27 -12.02
C LEU A 261 -0.37 -10.32 -12.57
N TRP A 262 -1.55 -10.27 -11.93
CA TRP A 262 -2.56 -9.27 -12.28
C TRP A 262 -2.11 -7.84 -11.98
N GLY A 263 -1.41 -7.63 -10.86
CA GLY A 263 -0.79 -6.35 -10.56
C GLY A 263 0.16 -5.90 -11.67
N TYR A 264 1.02 -6.78 -12.18
CA TYR A 264 1.95 -6.47 -13.27
C TYR A 264 1.22 -6.09 -14.56
N ALA A 265 0.12 -6.75 -14.89
CA ALA A 265 -0.71 -6.38 -16.03
C ALA A 265 -1.24 -4.95 -15.87
N TRP A 266 -1.78 -4.62 -14.70
CA TRP A 266 -2.27 -3.27 -14.41
C TRP A 266 -1.16 -2.21 -14.36
N LEU A 267 0.05 -2.57 -13.94
CA LEU A 267 1.23 -1.69 -14.03
C LEU A 267 1.55 -1.32 -15.49
N GLY A 268 1.46 -2.29 -16.41
CA GLY A 268 1.61 -2.05 -17.84
C GLY A 268 0.52 -1.15 -18.41
N VAL A 269 -0.74 -1.40 -18.03
CA VAL A 269 -1.90 -0.54 -18.41
C VAL A 269 -1.71 0.88 -17.88
N ALA A 270 -1.27 1.03 -16.63
CA ALA A 270 -1.00 2.33 -16.04
C ALA A 270 0.09 3.09 -16.81
N GLY A 271 1.19 2.41 -17.18
CA GLY A 271 2.27 2.99 -17.96
C GLY A 271 1.81 3.46 -19.35
N ALA A 272 1.04 2.63 -20.06
CA ALA A 272 0.46 3.01 -21.35
C ALA A 272 -0.50 4.20 -21.22
N ALA A 273 -1.36 4.20 -20.20
CA ALA A 273 -2.27 5.31 -19.91
C ALA A 273 -1.52 6.60 -19.55
N TRP A 274 -0.36 6.51 -18.86
CA TRP A 274 0.48 7.67 -18.54
C TRP A 274 1.14 8.26 -19.79
N ILE A 275 1.63 7.41 -20.70
CA ILE A 275 2.15 7.82 -22.02
C ILE A 275 1.05 8.51 -22.82
N ALA A 276 -0.13 7.90 -22.93
CA ALA A 276 -1.26 8.47 -23.65
C ALA A 276 -1.67 9.82 -23.07
N MET A 277 -1.69 9.95 -21.74
CA MET A 277 -1.98 11.19 -21.04
C MET A 277 -0.94 12.28 -21.38
N ALA A 278 0.35 11.94 -21.39
CA ALA A 278 1.42 12.86 -21.78
C ALA A 278 1.31 13.31 -23.25
N LEU A 279 0.70 12.50 -24.11
CA LEU A 279 0.40 12.82 -25.51
C LEU A 279 -0.93 13.57 -25.70
N GLY A 280 -1.67 13.87 -24.63
CA GLY A 280 -2.91 14.65 -24.65
C GLY A 280 -4.20 13.83 -24.58
N ALA A 281 -4.14 12.50 -24.43
CA ALA A 281 -5.34 11.68 -24.27
C ALA A 281 -5.95 11.85 -22.85
N PRO A 282 -7.28 11.76 -22.69
CA PRO A 282 -7.95 11.92 -21.39
C PRO A 282 -7.86 10.67 -20.50
N THR A 283 -6.68 10.07 -20.37
CA THR A 283 -6.44 8.78 -19.69
C THR A 283 -5.97 8.91 -18.25
N ARG A 284 -6.12 10.10 -17.63
CA ARG A 284 -5.67 10.36 -16.26
C ARG A 284 -6.30 9.43 -15.22
N ASP A 285 -7.61 9.17 -15.33
CA ASP A 285 -8.30 8.23 -14.42
C ASP A 285 -7.70 6.82 -14.52
N ALA A 286 -7.46 6.36 -15.75
CA ALA A 286 -6.85 5.06 -16.02
C ALA A 286 -5.40 4.98 -15.51
N ALA A 287 -4.57 5.99 -15.75
CA ALA A 287 -3.19 6.01 -15.30
C ALA A 287 -3.09 5.89 -13.77
N LEU A 288 -3.88 6.69 -13.04
CA LEU A 288 -3.83 6.73 -11.59
C LEU A 288 -4.49 5.51 -10.93
N HIS A 289 -5.64 5.05 -11.43
CA HIS A 289 -6.37 3.95 -10.79
C HIS A 289 -5.90 2.56 -11.25
N ALA A 290 -5.39 2.40 -12.47
CA ALA A 290 -4.67 1.16 -12.82
C ALA A 290 -3.43 1.01 -11.94
N LEU A 291 -2.71 2.10 -11.64
CA LEU A 291 -1.53 2.04 -10.77
C LEU A 291 -1.90 1.85 -9.30
N GLY A 292 -2.80 2.69 -8.77
CA GLY A 292 -3.21 2.65 -7.36
C GLY A 292 -4.03 1.42 -7.00
N LEU A 293 -5.11 1.16 -7.73
CA LEU A 293 -5.98 0.01 -7.41
C LEU A 293 -5.49 -1.27 -8.10
N GLY A 294 -5.17 -1.19 -9.40
CA GLY A 294 -4.79 -2.36 -10.17
C GLY A 294 -3.44 -2.96 -9.75
N PHE A 295 -2.41 -2.15 -9.60
CA PHE A 295 -1.09 -2.62 -9.16
C PHE A 295 -0.95 -2.61 -7.63
N VAL A 296 -1.03 -1.45 -6.98
CA VAL A 296 -0.71 -1.33 -5.53
C VAL A 296 -1.70 -2.08 -4.64
N PHE A 297 -3.01 -1.97 -4.85
CA PHE A 297 -3.98 -2.73 -4.04
C PHE A 297 -3.90 -4.24 -4.29
N SER A 298 -3.60 -4.69 -5.51
CA SER A 298 -3.34 -6.12 -5.75
C SER A 298 -2.13 -6.62 -4.95
N MET A 299 -1.05 -5.84 -4.89
CA MET A 299 0.11 -6.14 -4.04
C MET A 299 -0.29 -6.20 -2.56
N MET A 300 -1.04 -5.20 -2.10
CA MET A 300 -1.55 -5.17 -0.72
C MET A 300 -2.41 -6.41 -0.40
N MET A 301 -3.31 -6.81 -1.29
CA MET A 301 -4.14 -8.01 -1.12
C MET A 301 -3.31 -9.30 -1.06
N GLY A 302 -2.25 -9.39 -1.87
CA GLY A 302 -1.32 -10.52 -1.85
C GLY A 302 -0.52 -10.60 -0.54
N HIS A 303 -0.02 -9.47 -0.04
CA HIS A 303 0.85 -9.41 1.13
C HIS A 303 0.10 -9.40 2.47
N ALA A 304 -1.13 -8.90 2.50
CA ALA A 304 -1.94 -8.77 3.71
C ALA A 304 -2.00 -10.06 4.57
N PRO A 305 -2.24 -11.27 4.01
CA PRO A 305 -2.25 -12.50 4.81
C PRO A 305 -0.93 -12.83 5.52
N VAL A 306 0.19 -12.27 5.07
CA VAL A 306 1.53 -12.47 5.66
C VAL A 306 1.89 -11.33 6.62
N VAL A 307 1.65 -10.09 6.20
CA VAL A 307 2.09 -8.88 6.91
C VAL A 307 1.22 -8.59 8.13
N LEU A 308 -0.11 -8.69 8.02
CA LEU A 308 -1.03 -8.40 9.13
C LEU A 308 -0.78 -9.27 10.36
N PRO A 309 -0.57 -10.60 10.23
CA PRO A 309 -0.19 -11.43 11.38
C PRO A 309 1.07 -10.96 12.11
N ALA A 310 2.07 -10.49 11.37
CA ALA A 310 3.33 -10.03 11.94
C ALA A 310 3.16 -8.71 12.71
N ILE A 311 2.37 -7.77 12.17
CA ILE A 311 2.16 -6.44 12.74
C ILE A 311 1.12 -6.47 13.86
N ALA A 312 -0.07 -6.96 13.58
CA ALA A 312 -1.21 -6.95 14.51
C ALA A 312 -1.13 -8.09 15.55
N ARG A 313 -0.18 -9.02 15.40
CA ARG A 313 -0.03 -10.22 16.24
C ARG A 313 -1.32 -11.06 16.30
N VAL A 314 -2.03 -11.11 15.18
CA VAL A 314 -3.19 -11.98 14.96
C VAL A 314 -2.78 -13.17 14.10
N LYS A 315 -3.57 -14.23 14.11
CA LYS A 315 -3.42 -15.33 13.15
C LYS A 315 -4.62 -15.33 12.22
N LEU A 316 -4.39 -15.68 10.96
CA LEU A 316 -5.39 -15.66 9.91
C LEU A 316 -5.58 -17.08 9.39
N GLN A 317 -6.84 -17.47 9.20
CA GLN A 317 -7.17 -18.69 8.48
C GLN A 317 -7.21 -18.36 6.98
N PHE A 318 -6.17 -18.76 6.25
CA PHE A 318 -6.13 -18.59 4.80
C PHE A 318 -7.00 -19.66 4.10
N GLY A 319 -7.68 -19.27 3.02
CA GLY A 319 -8.53 -20.16 2.23
C GLY A 319 -8.89 -19.58 0.85
N ALA A 320 -9.60 -20.37 0.03
CA ALA A 320 -9.96 -20.00 -1.35
C ALA A 320 -10.85 -18.75 -1.45
N PHE A 321 -11.57 -18.40 -0.39
CA PHE A 321 -12.42 -17.21 -0.34
C PHE A 321 -11.64 -15.89 -0.52
N PHE A 322 -10.32 -15.86 -0.29
CA PHE A 322 -9.46 -14.70 -0.59
C PHE A 322 -9.42 -14.34 -2.08
N TYR A 323 -9.72 -15.28 -2.98
CA TYR A 323 -9.78 -15.02 -4.41
C TYR A 323 -11.03 -14.23 -4.82
N LEU A 324 -12.09 -14.24 -4.01
CA LEU A 324 -13.34 -13.51 -4.32
C LEU A 324 -13.14 -11.98 -4.32
N PRO A 325 -12.60 -11.33 -3.27
CA PRO A 325 -12.34 -9.89 -3.32
C PRO A 325 -11.29 -9.53 -4.38
N LEU A 326 -10.34 -10.43 -4.69
CA LEU A 326 -9.39 -10.21 -5.77
C LEU A 326 -10.08 -10.19 -7.15
N ALA A 327 -10.96 -11.15 -7.42
CA ALA A 327 -11.74 -11.18 -8.65
C ALA A 327 -12.64 -9.93 -8.76
N ALA A 328 -13.30 -9.54 -7.67
CA ALA A 328 -14.10 -8.32 -7.60
C ALA A 328 -13.27 -7.05 -7.91
N LEU A 329 -12.02 -6.99 -7.44
CA LEU A 329 -11.12 -5.86 -7.71
C LEU A 329 -10.82 -5.73 -9.21
N HIS A 330 -10.47 -6.84 -9.85
CA HIS A 330 -10.14 -6.81 -11.28
C HIS A 330 -11.37 -6.56 -12.14
N LEU A 331 -12.51 -7.17 -11.81
CA LEU A 331 -13.76 -6.94 -12.54
C LEU A 331 -14.22 -5.49 -12.41
N SER A 332 -14.14 -4.91 -11.20
CA SER A 332 -14.47 -3.50 -11.00
C SER A 332 -13.56 -2.53 -11.76
N LEU A 333 -12.27 -2.84 -11.91
CA LEU A 333 -11.34 -2.07 -12.73
C LEU A 333 -11.60 -2.21 -14.23
N VAL A 334 -11.92 -3.42 -14.72
CA VAL A 334 -12.32 -3.61 -16.12
C VAL A 334 -13.58 -2.83 -16.43
N THR A 335 -14.57 -2.85 -15.52
CA THR A 335 -15.79 -2.05 -15.67
C THR A 335 -15.48 -0.55 -15.65
N ARG A 336 -14.66 -0.06 -14.72
CA ARG A 336 -14.34 1.36 -14.60
C ARG A 336 -13.51 1.90 -15.76
N LEU A 337 -12.41 1.21 -16.09
CA LEU A 337 -11.36 1.71 -16.97
C LEU A 337 -11.52 1.23 -18.41
N GLY A 338 -12.10 0.05 -18.61
CA GLY A 338 -12.40 -0.48 -19.94
C GLY A 338 -13.76 0.04 -20.42
N LEU A 339 -14.84 -0.45 -19.81
CA LEU A 339 -16.20 -0.09 -20.24
C LEU A 339 -16.54 1.37 -19.90
N GLY A 340 -16.11 1.83 -18.73
CA GLY A 340 -16.31 3.20 -18.25
C GLY A 340 -15.48 4.25 -19.01
N PHE A 341 -14.57 3.85 -19.89
CA PHE A 341 -13.97 4.77 -20.85
C PHE A 341 -15.03 5.31 -21.83
N PHE A 342 -16.05 4.50 -22.15
CA PHE A 342 -17.11 4.84 -23.11
C PHE A 342 -18.44 5.24 -22.44
N SER A 343 -18.56 5.10 -21.11
CA SER A 343 -19.81 5.41 -20.39
C SER A 343 -19.53 5.91 -18.98
N ASP A 344 -19.98 7.12 -18.67
CA ASP A 344 -19.84 7.70 -17.32
C ASP A 344 -20.60 6.89 -16.27
N THR A 345 -21.75 6.31 -16.62
CA THR A 345 -22.51 5.42 -15.74
C THR A 345 -21.72 4.17 -15.38
N LEU A 346 -21.07 3.52 -16.35
CA LEU A 346 -20.23 2.35 -16.09
C LEU A 346 -18.95 2.72 -15.36
N ARG A 347 -18.39 3.91 -15.60
CA ARG A 347 -17.27 4.45 -14.81
C ARG A 347 -17.66 4.59 -13.35
N GLY A 348 -18.83 5.19 -13.09
CA GLY A 348 -19.38 5.35 -11.75
C GLY A 348 -19.67 4.02 -11.05
N ALA A 349 -20.31 3.08 -11.75
CA ALA A 349 -20.55 1.73 -11.24
C ALA A 349 -19.25 1.00 -10.92
N GLY A 350 -18.25 1.06 -11.81
CA GLY A 350 -16.92 0.49 -11.57
C GLY A 350 -16.22 1.10 -10.35
N ALA A 351 -16.33 2.42 -10.15
CA ALA A 351 -15.79 3.09 -8.97
C ALA A 351 -16.50 2.68 -7.66
N ALA A 352 -17.83 2.56 -7.68
CA ALA A 352 -18.60 2.04 -6.54
C ALA A 352 -18.20 0.58 -6.22
N LEU A 353 -18.02 -0.25 -7.24
CA LEU A 353 -17.54 -1.62 -7.08
C LEU A 353 -16.10 -1.67 -6.57
N ASN A 354 -15.22 -0.75 -6.97
CA ASN A 354 -13.88 -0.63 -6.38
C ASN A 354 -13.99 -0.36 -4.87
N ALA A 355 -14.80 0.60 -4.46
CA ALA A 355 -15.02 0.94 -3.04
C ALA A 355 -15.60 -0.24 -2.25
N ALA A 356 -16.64 -0.88 -2.78
CA ALA A 356 -17.25 -2.07 -2.18
C ALA A 356 -16.23 -3.22 -2.04
N THR A 357 -15.35 -3.40 -3.03
CA THR A 357 -14.30 -4.42 -2.99
C THR A 357 -13.29 -4.18 -1.88
N ILE A 358 -12.89 -2.93 -1.64
CA ILE A 358 -11.99 -2.58 -0.52
C ILE A 358 -12.63 -3.00 0.82
N GLY A 359 -13.90 -2.67 1.02
CA GLY A 359 -14.66 -3.09 2.19
C GLY A 359 -14.80 -4.62 2.28
N PHE A 360 -15.09 -5.29 1.17
CA PHE A 360 -15.21 -6.74 1.09
C PHE A 360 -13.89 -7.44 1.43
N PHE A 361 -12.76 -6.92 0.98
CA PHE A 361 -11.45 -7.45 1.34
C PHE A 361 -11.15 -7.26 2.83
N ALA A 362 -11.44 -6.08 3.39
CA ALA A 362 -11.28 -5.83 4.82
C ALA A 362 -12.15 -6.79 5.67
N ALA A 363 -13.41 -7.00 5.28
CA ALA A 363 -14.31 -7.96 5.91
C ALA A 363 -13.79 -9.40 5.79
N THR A 364 -13.23 -9.77 4.64
CA THR A 364 -12.63 -11.09 4.40
C THR A 364 -11.46 -11.34 5.35
N VAL A 365 -10.55 -10.37 5.51
CA VAL A 365 -9.41 -10.45 6.42
C VAL A 365 -9.87 -10.52 7.88
N ALA A 366 -10.83 -9.68 8.28
CA ALA A 366 -11.38 -9.69 9.64
C ALA A 366 -12.07 -11.02 9.95
N GLY A 367 -12.89 -11.52 9.02
CA GLY A 367 -13.54 -12.83 9.10
C GLY A 367 -12.52 -13.96 9.22
N ALA A 368 -11.44 -13.94 8.45
CA ALA A 368 -10.36 -14.91 8.55
C ALA A 368 -9.64 -14.89 9.92
N ALA A 369 -9.52 -13.72 10.55
CA ALA A 369 -8.98 -13.59 11.90
C ALA A 369 -9.94 -14.15 12.95
N VAL A 370 -11.23 -13.89 12.81
CA VAL A 370 -12.28 -14.38 13.72
C VAL A 370 -12.44 -15.89 13.60
N ALA A 371 -12.55 -16.42 12.38
CA ALA A 371 -12.64 -17.86 12.11
C ALA A 371 -11.47 -18.63 12.73
N TRP A 372 -10.24 -18.10 12.58
CA TRP A 372 -9.07 -18.69 13.23
C TRP A 372 -9.22 -18.76 14.76
N ARG A 373 -9.70 -17.68 15.38
CA ARG A 373 -9.93 -17.61 16.85
C ARG A 373 -11.02 -18.56 17.31
N LEU A 374 -12.11 -18.71 16.57
CA LEU A 374 -13.20 -19.62 16.93
C LEU A 374 -12.74 -21.08 16.88
N GLN A 375 -12.04 -21.47 15.81
CA GLN A 375 -11.59 -22.85 15.62
C GLN A 375 -10.46 -23.26 16.58
N HIS A 376 -9.53 -22.36 16.89
CA HIS A 376 -8.32 -22.68 17.65
C HIS A 376 -8.29 -22.08 19.06
N GLY A 377 -9.17 -21.13 19.37
CA GLY A 377 -9.28 -20.49 20.69
C GLY A 377 -10.01 -21.37 21.71
N ALA A 378 -11.04 -22.10 21.29
CA ALA A 378 -11.76 -23.04 22.16
C ALA A 378 -10.91 -24.25 22.57
N ALA A 379 -10.00 -24.72 21.70
CA ALA A 379 -9.09 -25.83 21.99
C ALA A 379 -8.05 -25.55 23.10
N GLY A 380 -7.85 -24.27 23.46
CA GLY A 380 -6.98 -23.87 24.59
C GLY A 380 -7.68 -23.91 25.96
N ALA A 381 -9.01 -23.85 26.01
CA ALA A 381 -9.78 -23.85 27.25
C ALA A 381 -10.09 -25.27 27.77
N GLY A 382 -10.05 -26.28 26.89
CA GLY A 382 -10.30 -27.69 27.24
C GLY A 382 -9.11 -28.42 27.90
N LYS A 383 -7.91 -27.83 27.93
CA LYS A 383 -6.70 -28.43 28.55
C LYS A 383 -6.36 -27.84 29.93
N SER A 384 -7.29 -27.10 30.54
CA SER A 384 -7.14 -26.53 31.88
C SER A 384 -8.26 -26.94 32.83
N ARG A 385 -8.91 -28.08 32.60
CA ARG A 385 -9.66 -28.77 33.66
C ARG A 385 -8.73 -29.71 34.39
#